data_AF-K2BGL1-F1
#
_entry.id   AF-K2BGL1-F1
#
_cell.length_a   1.000
_cell.length_b   1.000
_cell.length_c   1.000
_cell.angle_alpha   90.00
_cell.angle_beta   90.00
_cell.angle_gamma   90.00
#
_symmetry.space_group_name_H-M   'P 1'
#
loop_
_entity.id
_entity.type
_entity.pdbx_description
1 polymer ?
#
loop_
_entity_poly.entity_id
_entity_poly.type
_entity_poly.pdbx_seq_one_letter_code
_entity_poly.pdbx_strand_id
1 'polypeptide(L)'
;MMLPFDMGLGAAAYMAVAILLSAFVRGYSGFGFSALVISASGLVTNPLHFVAVVVLCEALMSVQAWRGIGAFVDWRRVWLLLAGAAVGMPLGLWALTSISEDAARAVISGYVLLMCLILLAGWRLGRELRGPANFWAGIAS
;
A
#
# COMPACT_ATOMS: atom_id res chain seq x y z
N MET A 1 20.07 -7.55 21.19
CA MET A 1 20.53 -7.70 19.78
C MET A 1 19.81 -6.65 18.96
N MET A 2 20.55 -5.83 18.22
CA MET A 2 19.99 -4.90 17.23
C MET A 2 19.67 -5.73 15.98
N LEU A 3 18.43 -5.71 15.53
CA LEU A 3 17.97 -6.35 14.29
C LEU A 3 18.10 -5.36 13.12
N PRO A 4 18.06 -5.82 11.85
CA PRO A 4 18.02 -4.92 10.69
C PRO A 4 16.95 -3.83 10.86
N PHE A 5 17.23 -2.62 10.34
CA PHE A 5 16.44 -1.38 10.54
C PHE A 5 16.51 -0.77 11.95
N ASP A 6 17.62 -1.01 12.67
CA ASP A 6 17.84 -0.53 14.06
C ASP A 6 16.71 -0.91 15.03
N MET A 7 16.09 -2.07 14.80
CA MET A 7 14.97 -2.54 15.61
C MET A 7 15.44 -3.30 16.84
N GLY A 8 14.88 -2.94 17.99
CA GLY A 8 14.89 -3.81 19.17
C GLY A 8 13.97 -5.02 18.96
N LEU A 9 14.17 -6.08 19.75
CA LEU A 9 13.34 -7.30 19.74
C LEU A 9 11.83 -7.00 19.88
N GLY A 10 11.46 -6.01 20.71
CA GLY A 10 10.07 -5.60 20.89
C GLY A 10 9.46 -4.99 19.63
N ALA A 11 10.20 -4.14 18.92
CA ALA A 11 9.75 -3.55 17.66
C ALA A 11 9.58 -4.62 16.56
N ALA A 12 10.49 -5.59 16.50
CA ALA A 12 10.39 -6.70 15.57
C ALA A 12 9.18 -7.60 15.86
N ALA A 13 8.92 -7.92 17.13
CA ALA A 13 7.74 -8.68 17.53
C ALA A 13 6.43 -7.93 17.19
N TYR A 14 6.39 -6.62 17.44
CA TYR A 14 5.27 -5.77 17.04
C TYR A 14 5.04 -5.81 15.53
N MET A 15 6.10 -5.63 14.73
CA MET A 15 5.99 -5.67 13.27
C MET A 15 5.57 -7.04 12.76
N ALA A 16 6.05 -8.13 13.37
CA ALA A 16 5.62 -9.48 13.00
C ALA A 16 4.11 -9.66 13.18
N VAL A 17 3.56 -9.22 14.31
CA VAL A 17 2.11 -9.24 14.56
C VAL A 17 1.37 -8.34 13.58
N ALA A 18 1.85 -7.11 13.36
CA ALA A 18 1.25 -6.16 12.44
C ALA A 18 1.21 -6.71 10.99
N ILE A 19 2.30 -7.31 10.52
CA ILE A 19 2.40 -7.93 9.19
C ILE A 19 1.45 -9.12 9.07
N LEU A 20 1.37 -9.98 10.09
CA LEU A 20 0.43 -11.11 10.10
C LEU A 20 -1.02 -10.65 10.01
N LEU A 21 -1.41 -9.66 10.81
CA LEU A 21 -2.75 -9.08 10.77
C LEU A 21 -3.03 -8.41 9.41
N SER A 22 -2.06 -7.67 8.88
CA SER A 22 -2.16 -7.02 7.57
C SER A 22 -2.34 -8.03 6.45
N ALA A 23 -1.62 -9.15 6.49
CA ALA A 23 -1.72 -10.24 5.51
C ALA A 23 -3.09 -10.93 5.60
N PHE A 24 -3.62 -11.13 6.82
CA PHE A 24 -4.97 -11.67 7.01
C PHE A 24 -6.04 -10.74 6.42
N VAL A 25 -5.97 -9.44 6.70
CA VAL A 25 -6.90 -8.43 6.14
C VAL A 25 -6.80 -8.40 4.60
N ARG A 26 -5.59 -8.46 4.04
CA ARG A 26 -5.37 -8.54 2.59
C ARG A 26 -5.96 -9.82 1.99
N GLY A 27 -5.84 -10.95 2.68
CA GLY A 27 -6.44 -12.22 2.24
C GLY A 27 -7.96 -12.17 2.12
N TYR A 28 -8.62 -11.44 3.02
CA TYR A 28 -10.08 -11.25 2.97
C TYR A 28 -10.53 -10.16 1.98
N SER A 29 -9.89 -8.99 2.04
CA SER A 29 -10.33 -7.80 1.28
C SER A 29 -9.73 -7.70 -0.12
N GLY A 30 -8.62 -8.40 -0.38
CA GLY A 30 -7.84 -8.25 -1.61
C GLY A 30 -7.02 -6.96 -1.70
N PHE A 31 -7.06 -6.06 -0.70
CA PHE A 31 -6.25 -4.83 -0.64
C PHE A 31 -5.77 -4.47 0.78
N GLY A 32 -5.03 -3.37 0.93
CA GLY A 32 -4.78 -2.76 2.26
C GLY A 32 -3.55 -3.27 3.03
N PHE A 33 -2.85 -4.30 2.55
CA PHE A 33 -1.60 -4.79 3.17
C PHE A 33 -0.59 -3.66 3.38
N SER A 34 -0.28 -2.94 2.30
CA SER A 34 0.69 -1.86 2.27
C SER A 34 0.36 -0.74 3.24
N ALA A 35 -0.90 -0.31 3.27
CA ALA A 35 -1.34 0.76 4.17
C ALA A 35 -1.18 0.38 5.65
N LEU A 36 -1.54 -0.85 6.02
CA LEU A 36 -1.45 -1.34 7.39
C LEU A 36 0.01 -1.54 7.84
N VAL A 37 0.87 -2.11 6.98
CA VAL A 37 2.28 -2.32 7.32
C VAL A 37 3.05 -1.00 7.43
N ILE A 38 2.81 -0.05 6.51
CA ILE A 38 3.49 1.26 6.52
C ILE A 38 3.01 2.12 7.69
N SER A 39 1.72 2.10 8.02
CA SER A 39 1.21 2.82 9.20
C SER A 39 1.72 2.22 10.51
N ALA A 40 1.78 0.89 10.62
CA ALA A 40 2.35 0.21 11.79
C ALA A 40 3.87 0.47 11.92
N SER A 41 4.62 0.42 10.82
CA SER A 41 6.07 0.68 10.85
C SER A 41 6.38 2.10 11.30
N GLY A 42 5.53 3.07 10.92
CA GLY A 42 5.59 4.44 11.41
C GLY A 42 5.40 4.61 12.92
N LEU A 43 5.05 3.57 13.70
CA LEU A 43 5.00 3.67 15.16
C LEU A 43 6.32 3.27 15.84
N VAL A 44 7.15 2.47 15.15
CA VAL A 44 8.32 1.83 15.75
C VAL A 44 9.63 2.11 15.01
N THR A 45 9.59 2.58 13.77
CA THR A 45 10.78 2.83 12.93
C THR A 45 10.49 3.88 11.84
N ASN A 46 11.47 4.12 10.97
CA ASN A 46 11.25 4.86 9.74
C ASN A 46 10.43 3.99 8.75
N PRO A 47 9.23 4.45 8.33
CA PRO A 47 8.35 3.68 7.46
C PRO A 47 8.93 3.43 6.06
N LEU A 48 9.91 4.23 5.61
CA LEU A 48 10.57 4.09 4.30
C LEU A 48 11.26 2.73 4.13
N HIS A 49 11.80 2.16 5.21
CA HIS A 49 12.43 0.83 5.17
C HIS A 49 11.45 -0.28 4.74
N PHE A 50 10.17 -0.13 5.07
CA PHE A 50 9.15 -1.13 4.77
C PHE A 50 8.55 -0.97 3.38
N VAL A 51 8.78 0.14 2.67
CA VAL A 51 8.24 0.35 1.31
C VAL A 51 8.69 -0.75 0.37
N ALA A 52 10.00 -1.05 0.33
CA ALA A 52 10.54 -2.12 -0.52
C ALA A 52 10.01 -3.51 -0.12
N VAL A 53 9.93 -3.79 1.19
CA VAL A 53 9.41 -5.05 1.73
C VAL A 53 7.97 -5.27 1.29
N VAL A 54 7.14 -4.24 1.45
CA VAL A 54 5.72 -4.25 1.10
C VAL A 54 5.52 -4.47 -0.40
N VAL A 55 6.27 -3.74 -1.24
CA VAL A 55 6.18 -3.89 -2.71
C VAL A 55 6.53 -5.32 -3.14
N LEU A 56 7.60 -5.90 -2.58
CA LEU A 56 7.99 -7.28 -2.87
C LEU A 56 6.93 -8.29 -2.40
N CYS A 57 6.42 -8.13 -1.18
CA CYS A 57 5.36 -8.98 -0.64
C CYS A 57 4.08 -8.89 -1.48
N GLU A 58 3.66 -7.69 -1.87
CA GLU A 58 2.48 -7.48 -2.72
C GLU A 58 2.64 -8.10 -4.10
N ALA A 59 3.83 -7.98 -4.71
CA ALA A 59 4.13 -8.62 -5.97
C ALA A 59 4.02 -10.14 -5.86
N LEU A 60 4.61 -10.73 -4.81
CA LEU A 60 4.52 -12.17 -4.55
C LEU A 60 3.07 -12.64 -4.33
N MET A 61 2.32 -11.93 -3.47
CA MET A 61 0.92 -12.25 -3.20
C MET A 61 0.06 -12.12 -4.47
N SER A 62 0.33 -11.11 -5.32
CA SER A 62 -0.39 -10.91 -6.58
C SER A 62 -0.08 -12.00 -7.60
N VAL A 63 1.18 -12.45 -7.69
CA VAL A 63 1.58 -13.59 -8.53
C VAL A 63 0.93 -14.89 -8.07
N GLN A 64 0.82 -15.11 -6.76
CA GLN A 64 0.11 -16.27 -6.21
C GLN A 64 -1.38 -16.24 -6.58
N ALA A 65 -2.02 -15.08 -6.45
CA ALA A 65 -3.42 -14.87 -6.82
C ALA A 65 -3.65 -15.08 -8.33
N TRP A 66 -2.70 -14.64 -9.18
CA TRP A 66 -2.80 -14.77 -10.64
C TRP A 66 -3.13 -16.20 -11.09
N ARG A 67 -2.49 -17.22 -10.49
CA ARG A 67 -2.65 -18.63 -10.93
C ARG A 67 -4.10 -19.13 -10.95
N GLY A 68 -5.00 -18.56 -10.14
CA GLY A 68 -6.41 -18.98 -10.08
C GLY A 68 -7.39 -18.08 -10.86
N ILE A 69 -7.08 -16.80 -11.05
CA ILE A 69 -8.05 -15.80 -11.54
C ILE A 69 -7.61 -15.04 -12.80
N GLY A 70 -6.38 -15.25 -13.30
CA GLY A 70 -5.82 -14.50 -14.42
C GLY A 70 -6.64 -14.49 -15.71
N ALA A 71 -7.39 -15.55 -15.98
CA ALA A 71 -8.24 -15.65 -17.18
C ALA A 71 -9.49 -14.75 -17.12
N PHE A 72 -9.93 -14.37 -15.92
CA PHE A 72 -11.10 -13.50 -15.71
C PHE A 72 -10.72 -12.02 -15.53
N VAL A 73 -9.42 -11.70 -15.62
CA VAL A 73 -8.91 -10.34 -15.44
C VAL A 73 -9.04 -9.55 -16.74
N ASP A 74 -9.61 -8.34 -16.65
CA ASP A 74 -9.56 -7.37 -17.74
C ASP A 74 -8.15 -6.75 -17.83
N TRP A 75 -7.30 -7.38 -18.63
CA TRP A 75 -5.90 -6.96 -18.84
C TRP A 75 -5.78 -5.55 -19.42
N ARG A 76 -6.79 -5.05 -20.15
CA ARG A 76 -6.76 -3.68 -20.67
C ARG A 76 -6.91 -2.67 -19.55
N ARG A 77 -7.79 -2.93 -18.57
CA ARG A 77 -7.90 -2.10 -17.36
C ARG A 77 -6.62 -2.17 -16.54
N VAL A 78 -6.05 -3.36 -16.34
CA VAL A 78 -4.80 -3.55 -15.59
C VAL A 78 -3.65 -2.76 -16.21
N TRP A 79 -3.45 -2.84 -17.53
CA TRP A 79 -2.38 -2.09 -18.18
C TRP A 79 -2.54 -0.58 -18.08
N LEU A 80 -3.77 -0.06 -18.15
CA LEU A 80 -4.01 1.38 -17.96
C LEU A 80 -3.73 1.84 -16.52
N LEU A 81 -4.13 1.03 -15.53
CA LEU A 81 -3.82 1.29 -14.12
C LEU A 81 -2.31 1.24 -13.87
N LEU A 82 -1.62 0.21 -14.40
CA LEU A 82 -0.17 0.08 -14.29
C LEU A 82 0.57 1.22 -14.99
N ALA A 83 0.11 1.67 -16.15
CA ALA A 83 0.71 2.82 -16.84
C ALA A 83 0.56 4.11 -16.01
N GLY A 84 -0.60 4.31 -15.38
CA GLY A 84 -0.80 5.43 -14.46
C GLY A 84 0.09 5.34 -13.23
N ALA A 85 0.14 4.16 -12.61
CA ALA A 85 0.96 3.90 -11.43
C ALA A 85 2.46 4.01 -11.72
N ALA A 86 2.91 3.63 -12.92
CA ALA A 86 4.30 3.79 -13.34
C ALA A 86 4.74 5.27 -13.39
N VAL A 87 3.80 6.19 -13.58
CA VAL A 87 4.05 7.64 -13.51
C VAL A 87 3.83 8.18 -12.09
N GLY A 88 2.77 7.74 -11.41
CA GLY A 88 2.42 8.17 -10.06
C GLY A 88 3.46 7.74 -9.01
N MET A 89 3.97 6.51 -9.10
CA MET A 89 4.91 5.92 -8.14
C MET A 89 6.23 6.71 -8.01
N PRO A 90 6.99 7.03 -9.09
CA PRO A 90 8.22 7.80 -8.95
C PRO A 90 7.97 9.22 -8.46
N LEU A 91 6.85 9.85 -8.85
CA LEU A 91 6.47 11.18 -8.36
C LEU A 91 6.10 11.15 -6.87
N GLY A 92 5.33 10.16 -6.44
CA GLY A 92 4.96 9.96 -5.05
C GLY A 92 6.16 9.65 -4.17
N LEU A 93 7.08 8.78 -4.64
CA LEU A 93 8.32 8.49 -3.95
C LEU A 93 9.21 9.72 -3.86
N TRP A 94 9.37 10.48 -4.95
CA TRP A 94 10.14 11.71 -4.96
C TRP A 94 9.59 12.72 -3.94
N ALA A 95 8.28 12.97 -3.97
CA ALA A 95 7.59 13.82 -3.00
C ALA A 95 7.82 13.35 -1.56
N LEU A 96 7.67 12.04 -1.30
CA LEU A 96 7.86 11.46 0.03
C LEU A 96 9.31 11.56 0.53
N THR A 97 10.29 11.40 -0.35
CA THR A 97 11.72 11.50 0.00
C THR A 97 12.21 12.94 0.13
N SER A 98 11.43 13.93 -0.32
CA SER A 98 11.77 15.36 -0.22
C SER A 98 11.41 16.01 1.12
N ILE A 99 10.64 15.30 1.96
CA ILE A 99 10.18 15.79 3.28
C ILE A 99 10.89 15.03 4.40
N SER A 100 10.86 15.58 5.62
CA SER A 100 11.41 14.91 6.80
C SER A 100 10.63 13.65 7.17
N GLU A 101 11.26 12.73 7.90
CA GLU A 101 10.64 11.47 8.33
C GLU A 101 9.37 11.69 9.15
N ASP A 102 9.38 12.68 10.05
CA ASP A 102 8.22 13.05 10.86
C ASP A 102 7.07 13.58 10.00
N ALA A 103 7.38 14.40 8.98
CA ALA A 103 6.40 14.90 8.04
C ALA A 103 5.82 13.76 7.19
N ALA A 104 6.66 12.84 6.71
CA ALA A 104 6.22 11.66 5.97
C ALA A 104 5.27 10.79 6.81
N ARG A 105 5.64 10.53 8.07
CA ARG A 105 4.81 9.78 9.02
C ARG A 105 3.45 10.46 9.23
N ALA A 106 3.43 11.77 9.43
CA ALA A 106 2.21 12.54 9.61
C ALA A 106 1.30 12.51 8.37
N VAL A 107 1.88 12.70 7.17
CA VAL A 107 1.15 12.68 5.89
C VAL A 107 0.54 11.30 5.63
N ILE A 108 1.32 10.22 5.76
CA ILE A 108 0.83 8.85 5.55
C ILE A 108 -0.29 8.54 6.55
N SER A 109 -0.09 8.84 7.83
CA SER A 109 -1.09 8.56 8.87
C SER A 109 -2.38 9.36 8.65
N GLY A 110 -2.26 10.64 8.29
CA GLY A 110 -3.40 11.49 7.97
C GLY A 110 -4.16 10.99 6.73
N TYR A 111 -3.45 10.55 5.70
CA TYR A 111 -4.05 9.97 4.49
C TYR A 111 -4.79 8.67 4.79
N VAL A 112 -4.16 7.74 5.53
CA VAL A 112 -4.80 6.48 5.94
C VAL A 112 -6.05 6.76 6.77
N LEU A 113 -5.97 7.66 7.74
CA LEU A 113 -7.13 8.04 8.57
C LEU A 113 -8.26 8.64 7.74
N LEU A 114 -7.94 9.55 6.82
CA LEU A 114 -8.91 10.16 5.91
C LEU A 114 -9.61 9.09 5.07
N MET A 115 -8.85 8.16 4.48
CA MET A 115 -9.43 7.06 3.70
C MET A 115 -10.31 6.15 4.55
N CYS A 116 -9.90 5.83 5.78
CA CYS A 116 -10.74 5.07 6.72
C CYS A 116 -12.06 5.80 7.04
N LEU A 117 -12.02 7.12 7.24
CA LEU A 117 -13.24 7.92 7.48
C LEU A 117 -14.17 7.93 6.26
N ILE A 118 -13.61 8.05 5.05
CA ILE A 118 -14.40 8.00 3.80
C ILE A 118 -15.06 6.62 3.63
N LEU A 119 -14.32 5.54 3.90
CA LEU A 119 -14.85 4.17 3.86
C LEU A 119 -15.95 3.97 4.93
N LEU A 120 -15.75 4.51 6.13
CA LEU A 120 -16.71 4.43 7.23
C LEU A 120 -17.98 5.26 6.95
N ALA A 121 -17.84 6.38 6.24
CA ALA A 121 -18.99 7.16 5.74
C ALA A 121 -19.79 6.42 4.65
N GLY A 122 -19.31 5.26 4.18
CA GLY A 122 -19.98 4.43 3.18
C GLY A 122 -19.95 5.05 1.79
N TRP A 123 -19.03 5.98 1.53
CA TRP A 123 -18.90 6.59 0.22
C TRP A 123 -18.50 5.52 -0.81
N ARG A 124 -19.27 5.44 -1.90
CA ARG A 124 -19.03 4.51 -2.99
C ARG A 124 -18.89 5.30 -4.28
N LEU A 125 -17.95 4.86 -5.13
CA LEU A 125 -17.81 5.45 -6.44
C LEU A 125 -19.04 5.11 -7.28
N GLY A 126 -19.88 6.10 -7.56
CA GLY A 126 -21.17 5.90 -8.23
C GLY A 126 -21.10 5.51 -9.70
N ARG A 127 -19.91 5.53 -10.31
CA ARG A 127 -19.69 5.09 -11.70
C ARG A 127 -18.45 4.22 -11.80
N GLU A 128 -18.58 3.18 -12.60
CA GLU A 128 -17.44 2.36 -12.99
C GLU A 128 -16.49 3.19 -13.88
N LEU A 129 -15.26 3.39 -13.43
CA LEU A 129 -14.22 4.08 -14.22
C LEU A 129 -13.86 3.19 -15.41
N ARG A 130 -14.07 3.66 -16.64
CA ARG A 130 -13.73 2.91 -17.87
C ARG A 130 -12.86 3.77 -18.79
N GLY A 131 -12.03 3.11 -19.59
CA GLY A 131 -11.16 3.77 -20.56
C GLY A 131 -10.08 4.64 -19.89
N PRO A 132 -9.84 5.87 -20.36
CA PRO A 132 -8.73 6.72 -19.88
C PRO A 132 -8.85 7.12 -18.41
N ALA A 133 -10.04 7.02 -17.82
CA ALA A 133 -10.23 7.24 -16.39
C ALA A 133 -9.45 6.25 -15.51
N ASN A 134 -9.18 5.03 -16.02
CA ASN A 134 -8.34 4.05 -15.33
C ASN A 134 -6.88 4.51 -15.22
N PHE A 135 -6.38 5.28 -16.19
CA PHE A 135 -5.02 5.83 -16.14
C PHE A 135 -4.89 6.88 -15.04
N TRP A 136 -5.85 7.80 -14.96
CA TRP A 136 -5.90 8.80 -13.87
C TRP A 136 -6.06 8.17 -12.50
N ALA A 137 -6.90 7.12 -12.39
CA ALA A 137 -7.00 6.35 -11.16
C ALA A 137 -5.67 5.70 -10.78
N GLY A 138 -4.93 5.17 -11.77
CA GLY A 138 -3.59 4.62 -11.57
C GLY A 138 -2.57 5.64 -11.09
N ILE A 139 -2.62 6.89 -11.56
CA ILE A 139 -1.74 7.97 -11.07
C ILE A 139 -2.04 8.31 -9.60
N ALA A 140 -3.31 8.26 -9.20
CA ALA A 140 -3.75 8.60 -7.85
C ALA A 140 -3.64 7.45 -6.83
N SER A 141 -3.24 6.25 -7.27
CA SER A 141 -3.10 5.05 -6.44
C SER A 141 -1.75 4.98 -5.77
#